data_AF-H1BEY4-F1
#
_entry.id   AF-H1BEY4-F1
#
_cell.length_a   1.000
_cell.length_b   1.000
_cell.length_c   1.000
_cell.angle_alpha   90.00
_cell.angle_beta   90.00
_cell.angle_gamma   90.00
#
_symmetry.space_group_name_H-M   'P 1'
#
loop_
_entity.id
_entity.type
_entity.pdbx_description
1 polymer ?
#
loop_
_entity_poly.entity_id
_entity_poly.type
_entity_poly.pdbx_seq_one_letter_code
_entity_poly.pdbx_strand_id
1 'polypeptide(L)'
;MKKFKLKFIKMAAVFIVAAGIWNLSGFIHAASLSVTASASTIYVGDSVTFTVSASGGAGNVSVSGAANGTYWLENSSQSFTVTASAEGTLTVSASGTLGDFNTEEDVTVSGSASVQVVARPTETPKNETPQKQETQKPEEKKQEEKKLSSNANLASLSISQGTLSPKFSASKTQYTVNLNGDVSSIKVNATAADSKAVVYGTGTKSLKPGKNTISVSVAAEDGSTKEYTITVNVDETPLVYVSYNGAKLGFVRSLDGVDKPAKSFEAVKIKVDGKEVKAWKSNLLKKTVVYLQDDKTKEKNYYIYNTDTNTVETMLRPMALLGNNVFVVDVPKNLQTREGMNFTTVKIDTMNSTAGPSRIRLLRITL
;
A
#
# COMPACT_ATOMS: atom_id res chain seq x y z
N MET A 1 77.15 6.86 -11.13
CA MET A 1 76.02 7.45 -11.89
C MET A 1 74.97 6.37 -12.06
N LYS A 2 73.67 6.49 -11.79
CA LYS A 2 72.78 7.53 -11.26
C LYS A 2 71.64 6.74 -10.62
N LYS A 3 71.37 6.96 -9.32
CA LYS A 3 70.12 6.51 -8.69
C LYS A 3 68.99 7.34 -9.29
N PHE A 4 67.92 6.73 -9.79
CA PHE A 4 66.68 7.44 -10.08
C PHE A 4 65.53 6.80 -9.30
N LYS A 5 65.04 7.57 -8.33
CA LYS A 5 63.83 7.32 -7.56
C LYS A 5 62.63 7.41 -8.50
N LEU A 6 61.75 6.41 -8.48
CA LEU A 6 60.39 6.56 -9.02
C LEU A 6 59.39 6.46 -7.86
N LYS A 7 58.51 7.46 -7.81
CA LYS A 7 57.65 7.84 -6.70
C LYS A 7 56.57 6.78 -6.42
N PHE A 8 56.36 6.50 -5.13
CA PHE A 8 55.15 5.85 -4.62
C PHE A 8 53.93 6.73 -4.92
N ILE A 9 53.04 6.25 -5.78
CA ILE A 9 51.67 6.76 -5.90
C ILE A 9 50.77 5.78 -5.14
N LYS A 10 50.05 6.31 -4.15
CA LYS A 10 49.09 5.57 -3.32
C LYS A 10 47.98 5.02 -4.20
N MET A 11 47.94 3.70 -4.33
CA MET A 11 46.85 2.98 -4.99
C MET A 11 45.66 2.93 -4.03
N ALA A 12 44.62 3.69 -4.33
CA ALA A 12 43.32 3.54 -3.72
C ALA A 12 42.77 2.17 -4.12
N ALA A 13 42.49 1.32 -3.12
CA ALA A 13 41.86 0.03 -3.32
C ALA A 13 40.41 0.24 -3.78
N VAL A 14 40.20 0.21 -5.09
CA VAL A 14 38.89 0.02 -5.71
C VAL A 14 38.57 -1.47 -5.56
N PHE A 15 37.64 -1.80 -4.67
CA PHE A 15 37.04 -3.13 -4.63
C PHE A 15 36.18 -3.30 -5.89
N ILE A 16 36.79 -3.83 -6.94
CA ILE A 16 36.09 -4.43 -8.07
C ILE A 16 35.59 -5.79 -7.58
N VAL A 17 34.30 -5.88 -7.23
CA VAL A 17 33.61 -7.17 -7.16
C VAL A 17 33.36 -7.59 -8.61
N ALA A 18 34.31 -8.33 -9.17
CA ALA A 18 34.17 -8.94 -10.48
C ALA A 18 33.16 -10.10 -10.38
N ALA A 19 32.17 -10.04 -11.26
CA ALA A 19 31.13 -11.05 -11.42
C ALA A 19 31.73 -12.42 -11.80
N GLY A 20 31.37 -13.44 -11.04
CA GLY A 20 31.38 -14.83 -11.47
C GLY A 20 29.95 -15.36 -11.42
N ILE A 21 29.13 -15.01 -12.41
CA ILE A 21 27.84 -15.67 -12.61
C ILE A 21 28.06 -16.74 -13.67
N TRP A 22 28.08 -17.99 -13.21
CA TRP A 22 27.90 -19.14 -14.07
C TRP A 22 26.52 -19.08 -14.72
N ASN A 23 26.49 -19.32 -16.02
CA ASN A 23 25.28 -19.49 -16.83
C ASN A 23 24.38 -20.55 -16.19
N LEU A 24 23.32 -20.10 -15.53
CA LEU A 24 22.13 -20.90 -15.23
C LEU A 24 21.00 -20.33 -16.09
N SER A 25 20.43 -21.22 -16.89
CA SER A 25 19.13 -21.17 -17.57
C SER A 25 18.23 -19.99 -17.20
N GLY A 26 17.78 -19.25 -18.24
CA GLY A 26 17.01 -18.01 -18.15
C GLY A 26 15.90 -18.02 -17.11
N PHE A 27 16.12 -17.25 -16.05
CA PHE A 27 15.05 -16.74 -15.23
C PHE A 27 14.26 -15.75 -16.09
N ILE A 28 12.98 -16.02 -16.30
CA ILE A 28 12.04 -15.03 -16.83
C ILE A 28 11.96 -13.95 -15.75
N HIS A 29 12.64 -12.82 -15.96
CA HIS A 29 12.57 -11.70 -15.04
C HIS A 29 11.28 -10.94 -15.29
N ALA A 30 10.46 -10.80 -14.25
CA ALA A 30 9.29 -9.92 -14.28
C ALA A 30 9.72 -8.47 -14.49
N ALA A 31 8.85 -7.65 -15.08
CA ALA A 31 9.04 -6.22 -15.24
C ALA A 31 9.44 -5.60 -13.90
N SER A 32 10.51 -4.81 -13.93
CA SER A 32 11.13 -4.28 -12.71
C SER A 32 11.50 -2.82 -12.88
N LEU A 33 11.51 -2.11 -11.76
CA LEU A 33 11.97 -0.73 -11.66
C LEU A 33 13.15 -0.69 -10.70
N SER A 34 14.22 -0.02 -11.10
CA SER A 34 15.36 0.28 -10.23
C SER A 34 15.59 1.78 -10.18
N VAL A 35 16.01 2.26 -9.01
CA VAL A 35 16.49 3.62 -8.83
C VAL A 35 17.89 3.51 -8.24
N THR A 36 18.86 4.12 -8.91
CA THR A 36 20.27 4.12 -8.48
C THR A 36 20.80 5.55 -8.40
N ALA A 37 21.87 5.74 -7.66
CA ALA A 37 22.60 7.00 -7.59
C ALA A 37 24.07 6.75 -7.91
N SER A 38 24.72 7.71 -8.58
CA SER A 38 26.13 7.60 -8.99
C SER A 38 27.13 7.67 -7.82
N ALA A 39 26.67 8.05 -6.63
CA ALA A 39 27.45 8.07 -5.39
C ALA A 39 26.52 7.81 -4.20
N SER A 40 27.04 7.25 -3.11
CA SER A 40 26.30 7.11 -1.84
C SER A 40 26.45 8.32 -0.93
N THR A 41 27.56 9.07 -1.08
CA THR A 41 27.86 10.31 -0.34
C THR A 41 28.54 11.32 -1.25
N ILE A 42 28.17 12.60 -1.15
CA ILE A 42 28.77 13.74 -1.87
C ILE A 42 28.98 14.92 -0.93
N TYR A 43 29.78 15.91 -1.33
CA TYR A 43 29.91 17.15 -0.58
C TYR A 43 28.91 18.22 -1.04
N VAL A 44 28.62 19.20 -0.17
CA VAL A 44 27.86 20.40 -0.59
C VAL A 44 28.56 21.07 -1.77
N GLY A 45 27.78 21.42 -2.80
CA GLY A 45 28.24 21.96 -4.07
C GLY A 45 28.55 20.90 -5.12
N ASP A 46 28.65 19.62 -4.76
CA ASP A 46 28.78 18.52 -5.73
C ASP A 46 27.44 18.21 -6.38
N SER A 47 27.49 17.55 -7.54
CA SER A 47 26.31 17.02 -8.20
C SER A 47 26.33 15.49 -8.21
N VAL A 48 25.16 14.89 -8.04
CA VAL A 48 24.96 13.44 -8.14
C VAL A 48 23.91 13.14 -9.20
N THR A 49 24.11 12.06 -9.96
CA THR A 49 23.14 11.61 -10.95
C THR A 49 22.34 10.44 -10.40
N PHE A 50 21.02 10.61 -10.34
CA PHE A 50 20.08 9.53 -10.08
C PHE A 50 19.61 8.94 -11.42
N THR A 51 19.52 7.62 -11.51
CA THR A 51 19.03 6.92 -12.70
C THR A 51 17.87 6.03 -12.32
N VAL A 52 16.73 6.25 -12.97
CA VAL A 52 15.52 5.42 -12.87
C VAL A 52 15.46 4.55 -14.11
N SER A 53 15.45 3.24 -13.95
CA SER A 53 15.45 2.28 -15.07
C SER A 53 14.27 1.33 -14.95
N ALA A 54 13.52 1.17 -16.05
CA ALA A 54 12.56 0.10 -16.22
C ALA A 54 13.18 -1.01 -17.08
N SER A 55 13.04 -2.26 -16.68
CA SER A 55 13.54 -3.42 -17.41
C SER A 55 12.42 -4.44 -17.59
N GLY A 56 12.33 -5.06 -18.77
CA GLY A 56 11.35 -6.13 -19.04
C GLY A 56 9.88 -5.68 -19.13
N GLY A 57 9.62 -4.37 -19.23
CA GLY A 57 8.27 -3.83 -19.38
C GLY A 57 8.24 -2.34 -19.77
N ALA A 58 7.02 -1.82 -19.94
CA ALA A 58 6.76 -0.43 -20.33
C ALA A 58 5.65 0.22 -19.51
N GLY A 59 5.79 1.51 -19.16
CA GLY A 59 4.71 2.23 -18.50
C GLY A 59 5.07 3.63 -18.01
N ASN A 60 4.07 4.32 -17.45
CA ASN A 60 4.26 5.63 -16.84
C ASN A 60 4.83 5.47 -15.42
N VAL A 61 6.00 6.06 -15.20
CA VAL A 61 6.70 6.07 -13.91
C VAL A 61 6.70 7.48 -13.35
N SER A 62 6.15 7.62 -12.14
CA SER A 62 6.15 8.87 -11.39
C SER A 62 7.40 8.95 -10.53
N VAL A 63 8.19 10.01 -10.73
CA VAL A 63 9.42 10.31 -10.00
C VAL A 63 9.16 11.47 -9.05
N SER A 64 9.64 11.38 -7.81
CA SER A 64 9.44 12.35 -6.75
C SER A 64 10.63 12.48 -5.81
N GLY A 65 10.73 13.62 -5.12
CA GLY A 65 11.80 13.93 -4.17
C GLY A 65 12.76 14.98 -4.72
N ALA A 66 14.06 14.68 -4.75
CA ALA A 66 15.10 15.55 -5.29
C ALA A 66 14.99 15.78 -6.80
N ALA A 67 14.25 14.93 -7.51
CA ALA A 67 13.80 15.11 -8.89
C ALA A 67 12.31 14.81 -8.96
N ASN A 68 11.60 15.42 -9.92
CA ASN A 68 10.15 15.30 -10.02
C ASN A 68 9.69 15.18 -11.48
N GLY A 69 8.59 14.46 -11.72
CA GLY A 69 7.93 14.35 -13.02
C GLY A 69 7.34 12.97 -13.27
N THR A 70 6.67 12.81 -14.40
CA THR A 70 6.17 11.52 -14.87
C THR A 70 6.78 11.22 -16.23
N TYR A 71 7.36 10.03 -16.38
CA TYR A 71 8.12 9.65 -17.56
C TYR A 71 7.62 8.29 -18.07
N TRP A 72 7.41 8.20 -19.39
CA TRP A 72 7.18 6.92 -20.04
C TRP A 72 8.51 6.20 -20.18
N LEU A 73 8.66 5.05 -19.53
CA LEU A 73 9.86 4.21 -19.63
C LEU A 73 9.47 2.88 -20.27
N GLU A 74 10.12 2.56 -21.39
CA GLU A 74 9.98 1.31 -22.14
C GLU A 74 11.35 0.66 -22.24
N ASN A 75 11.64 -0.34 -21.39
CA ASN A 75 12.95 -0.99 -21.27
C ASN A 75 14.14 -0.01 -21.39
N SER A 76 14.02 1.13 -20.71
CA SER A 76 14.87 2.31 -20.84
C SER A 76 15.04 3.00 -19.50
N SER A 77 15.95 3.97 -19.46
CA SER A 77 16.33 4.69 -18.26
C SER A 77 16.23 6.19 -18.44
N GLN A 78 15.86 6.89 -17.36
CA GLN A 78 15.90 8.34 -17.26
C GLN A 78 16.85 8.75 -16.14
N SER A 79 17.75 9.69 -16.44
CA SER A 79 18.71 10.22 -15.47
C SER A 79 18.39 11.66 -15.07
N PHE A 80 18.68 12.00 -13.82
CA PHE A 80 18.49 13.32 -13.22
C PHE A 80 19.76 13.72 -12.48
N THR A 81 20.37 14.83 -12.87
CA THR A 81 21.51 15.40 -12.13
C THR A 81 20.98 16.41 -11.12
N VAL A 82 21.31 16.19 -9.85
CA VAL A 82 20.91 17.06 -8.73
C VAL A 82 22.18 17.62 -8.09
N THR A 83 22.28 18.95 -8.03
CA THR A 83 23.35 19.64 -7.31
C THR A 83 22.94 19.87 -5.86
N ALA A 84 23.80 19.44 -4.93
CA ALA A 84 23.54 19.61 -3.52
C ALA A 84 23.84 21.03 -3.06
N SER A 85 22.81 21.76 -2.64
CA SER A 85 22.94 23.14 -2.14
C SER A 85 23.15 23.24 -0.63
N ALA A 86 22.91 22.15 0.12
CA ALA A 86 23.05 22.08 1.57
C ALA A 86 23.28 20.63 2.02
N GLU A 87 23.82 20.45 3.22
CA GLU A 87 23.97 19.14 3.86
C GLU A 87 22.60 18.50 4.11
N GLY A 88 22.54 17.17 4.07
CA GLY A 88 21.29 16.42 4.23
C GLY A 88 21.24 15.16 3.38
N THR A 89 20.04 14.68 3.06
CA THR A 89 19.86 13.51 2.19
C THR A 89 19.08 13.90 0.95
N LEU A 90 19.65 13.65 -0.23
CA LEU A 90 18.92 13.71 -1.49
C LEU A 90 18.29 12.35 -1.73
N THR A 91 16.97 12.28 -1.86
CA THR A 91 16.24 11.05 -2.18
C THR A 91 15.46 11.22 -3.46
N VAL A 92 15.58 10.26 -4.37
CA VAL A 92 14.70 10.11 -5.53
C VAL A 92 13.92 8.82 -5.38
N SER A 93 12.60 8.92 -5.41
CA SER A 93 11.67 7.81 -5.37
C SER A 93 10.91 7.73 -6.68
N ALA A 94 10.73 6.52 -7.19
CA ALA A 94 9.99 6.26 -8.42
C ALA A 94 8.97 5.14 -8.20
N SER A 95 7.75 5.32 -8.71
CA SER A 95 6.70 4.29 -8.66
C SER A 95 5.77 4.38 -9.87
N GLY A 96 5.15 3.26 -10.22
CA GLY A 96 4.23 3.19 -11.34
C GLY A 96 3.74 1.77 -11.60
N THR A 97 3.10 1.60 -12.74
CA THR A 97 2.67 0.30 -13.26
C THR A 97 3.35 0.08 -14.61
N LEU A 98 4.03 -1.06 -14.77
CA LEU A 98 4.65 -1.46 -16.03
C LEU A 98 3.90 -2.66 -16.59
N GLY A 99 3.53 -2.62 -17.87
CA GLY A 99 3.12 -3.81 -18.59
C GLY A 99 4.33 -4.70 -18.84
N ASP A 100 4.29 -5.93 -18.35
CA ASP A 100 5.36 -6.92 -18.50
C ASP A 100 5.36 -7.48 -19.92
N PHE A 101 6.53 -7.48 -20.58
CA PHE A 101 6.64 -7.94 -21.97
C PHE A 101 6.53 -9.44 -22.15
N ASN A 102 6.75 -10.22 -21.09
CA ASN A 102 6.69 -11.68 -21.14
C ASN A 102 5.32 -12.19 -20.75
N THR A 103 4.69 -11.59 -19.73
CA THR A 103 3.38 -12.05 -19.21
C THR A 103 2.20 -11.25 -19.75
N GLU A 104 2.44 -10.08 -20.36
CA GLU A 104 1.40 -9.13 -20.80
C GLU A 104 0.49 -8.64 -19.66
N GLU A 105 0.91 -8.82 -18.40
CA GLU A 105 0.20 -8.35 -17.21
C GLU A 105 0.80 -7.03 -16.67
N ASP A 106 -0.03 -6.23 -16.02
CA ASP A 106 0.38 -5.00 -15.35
C ASP A 106 1.04 -5.31 -13.99
N VAL A 107 2.30 -4.91 -13.82
CA VAL A 107 3.08 -5.08 -12.59
C VAL A 107 3.25 -3.73 -11.89
N THR A 108 2.83 -3.66 -10.62
CA THR A 108 3.10 -2.48 -9.79
C THR A 108 4.54 -2.50 -9.33
N VAL A 109 5.28 -1.42 -9.59
CA VAL A 109 6.71 -1.31 -9.30
C VAL A 109 7.01 -0.04 -8.51
N SER A 110 8.02 -0.11 -7.64
CA SER A 110 8.52 1.05 -6.91
C SER A 110 9.96 0.85 -6.49
N GLY A 111 10.72 1.93 -6.42
CA GLY A 111 12.08 1.94 -5.89
C GLY A 111 12.50 3.33 -5.44
N SER A 112 13.60 3.42 -4.71
CA SER A 112 14.17 4.70 -4.28
C SER A 112 15.67 4.57 -4.08
N ALA A 113 16.40 5.64 -4.37
CA ALA A 113 17.80 5.79 -3.99
C ALA A 113 17.99 7.06 -3.17
N SER A 114 18.96 7.03 -2.25
CA SER A 114 19.30 8.17 -1.41
C SER A 114 20.81 8.39 -1.38
N VAL A 115 21.20 9.66 -1.31
CA VAL A 115 22.60 10.12 -1.29
C VAL A 115 22.78 11.05 -0.12
N GLN A 116 23.79 10.78 0.71
CA GLN A 116 24.16 11.66 1.82
C GLN A 116 24.97 12.85 1.31
N VAL A 117 24.61 14.06 1.72
CA VAL A 117 25.36 15.29 1.42
C VAL A 117 26.01 15.75 2.72
N VAL A 118 27.34 15.86 2.72
CA VAL A 118 28.14 16.25 3.88
C VAL A 118 28.97 17.50 3.62
N ALA A 119 29.45 18.16 4.67
CA ALA A 119 30.34 19.32 4.55
C ALA A 119 31.63 18.98 3.80
N ARG A 120 32.09 19.86 2.91
CA ARG A 120 33.40 19.68 2.25
C ARG A 120 34.53 19.89 3.26
N PRO A 121 35.51 18.97 3.39
CA PRO A 121 36.62 19.15 4.32
C PRO A 121 37.51 20.28 3.83
N THR A 122 37.70 21.32 4.65
CA THR A 122 38.76 22.31 4.44
C THR A 122 40.10 21.67 4.81
N GLU A 123 40.96 21.40 3.82
CA GLU A 123 42.33 21.00 4.08
C GLU A 123 43.12 22.21 4.60
N THR A 124 43.72 22.08 5.79
CA THR A 124 44.87 22.92 6.18
C THR A 124 45.94 21.99 6.75
N PRO A 125 47.21 22.04 6.29
CA PRO A 125 48.27 21.16 6.76
C PRO A 125 48.67 21.50 8.20
N LYS A 126 48.92 20.46 9.01
CA LYS A 126 49.37 20.55 10.40
C LYS A 126 50.90 20.66 10.46
N ASN A 127 51.46 21.63 11.17
CA ASN A 127 52.76 21.47 11.81
C ASN A 127 52.96 22.39 13.04
N GLU A 128 53.83 21.93 13.94
CA GLU A 128 53.84 22.12 15.40
C GLU A 128 54.35 23.48 15.96
N THR A 129 53.99 23.73 17.23
CA THR A 129 54.33 24.76 18.26
C THR A 129 55.83 25.11 18.45
N PRO A 130 56.27 26.09 19.30
CA PRO A 130 55.60 27.23 19.99
C PRO A 130 56.41 28.58 20.06
N GLN A 131 55.80 29.78 20.04
CA GLN A 131 56.33 30.94 20.83
C GLN A 131 55.39 32.16 20.96
N LYS A 132 55.60 32.87 22.07
CA LYS A 132 54.92 34.04 22.65
C LYS A 132 54.84 35.31 21.78
N GLN A 133 53.83 36.11 22.15
CA GLN A 133 53.80 37.57 22.35
C GLN A 133 52.95 38.45 21.41
N GLU A 134 51.87 38.96 22.02
CA GLU A 134 51.23 40.29 21.93
C GLU A 134 51.00 40.95 20.56
N THR A 135 49.73 41.23 20.23
CA THR A 135 49.22 42.57 19.84
C THR A 135 47.68 42.63 20.07
N GLN A 136 47.16 43.83 20.33
CA GLN A 136 45.92 44.19 21.04
C GLN A 136 44.59 44.15 20.23
N LYS A 137 43.47 43.80 20.94
CA LYS A 137 42.06 44.34 20.91
C LYS A 137 41.24 44.17 19.59
N PRO A 138 39.88 43.98 19.55
CA PRO A 138 38.81 44.01 20.57
C PRO A 138 37.90 42.74 20.65
N GLU A 139 37.23 42.57 21.80
CA GLU A 139 36.03 41.74 22.09
C GLU A 139 35.66 40.56 21.17
N GLU A 140 35.93 39.36 21.68
CA GLU A 140 35.51 38.07 21.13
C GLU A 140 33.98 37.90 21.23
N LYS A 141 33.25 38.14 20.12
CA LYS A 141 31.89 37.60 19.97
C LYS A 141 32.00 36.09 19.74
N LYS A 142 31.75 35.34 20.82
CA LYS A 142 31.51 33.88 20.85
C LYS A 142 30.53 33.49 19.72
N GLN A 143 31.05 32.84 18.67
CA GLN A 143 30.22 32.35 17.57
C GLN A 143 29.60 31.01 18.00
N GLU A 144 28.34 31.09 18.39
CA GLU A 144 27.54 29.97 18.90
C GLU A 144 27.15 29.03 17.75
N GLU A 145 27.56 27.77 17.83
CA GLU A 145 27.18 26.73 16.88
C GLU A 145 25.66 26.50 16.96
N LYS A 146 24.93 26.85 15.89
CA LYS A 146 23.46 26.78 15.86
C LYS A 146 23.00 25.32 15.77
N LYS A 147 22.69 24.72 16.90
CA LYS A 147 22.08 23.39 17.00
C LYS A 147 20.72 23.35 16.26
N LEU A 148 20.60 22.49 15.25
CA LEU A 148 19.32 22.23 14.56
C LEU A 148 18.37 21.45 15.47
N SER A 149 17.07 21.74 15.37
CA SER A 149 16.06 21.09 16.21
C SER A 149 15.73 19.67 15.72
N SER A 150 15.73 18.71 16.65
CA SER A 150 15.29 17.32 16.41
C SER A 150 13.81 17.07 16.67
N ASN A 151 13.05 18.14 16.93
CA ASN A 151 11.67 18.02 17.37
C ASN A 151 10.70 17.71 16.21
N ALA A 152 10.54 16.43 15.90
CA ALA A 152 9.58 15.91 14.92
C ALA A 152 8.16 15.70 15.51
N ASN A 153 7.77 16.41 16.56
CA ASN A 153 6.44 16.25 17.15
C ASN A 153 5.39 17.11 16.45
N LEU A 154 4.14 16.66 16.44
CA LEU A 154 2.99 17.53 16.19
C LEU A 154 2.64 18.34 17.46
N ALA A 155 2.31 19.63 17.28
CA ALA A 155 1.66 20.45 18.30
C ALA A 155 0.15 20.22 18.33
N SER A 156 -0.44 19.90 17.16
CA SER A 156 -1.85 19.57 17.06
C SER A 156 -2.11 18.55 15.96
N LEU A 157 -3.12 17.71 16.18
CA LEU A 157 -3.74 16.86 15.18
C LEU A 157 -5.25 16.91 15.40
N SER A 158 -6.00 17.24 14.35
CA SER A 158 -7.45 17.32 14.38
C SER A 158 -8.05 16.79 13.09
N ILE A 159 -9.33 16.42 13.18
CA ILE A 159 -10.11 15.87 12.08
C ILE A 159 -11.43 16.64 11.99
N SER A 160 -11.99 16.74 10.79
CA SER A 160 -13.24 17.50 10.57
C SER A 160 -14.48 16.87 11.19
N GLN A 161 -14.46 15.57 11.49
CA GLN A 161 -15.59 14.84 12.06
C GLN A 161 -15.13 13.62 12.85
N GLY A 162 -15.93 13.24 13.84
CA GLY A 162 -15.57 12.21 14.82
C GLY A 162 -14.58 12.72 15.88
N THR A 163 -14.07 11.80 16.68
CA THR A 163 -13.15 12.10 17.78
C THR A 163 -11.96 11.15 17.72
N LEU A 164 -10.75 11.71 17.80
CA LEU A 164 -9.53 10.92 17.96
C LEU A 164 -9.56 10.22 19.33
N SER A 165 -9.43 8.89 19.30
CA SER A 165 -9.24 8.07 20.48
C SER A 165 -7.89 7.36 20.41
N PRO A 166 -6.97 7.61 21.34
CA PRO A 166 -7.08 8.55 22.46
C PRO A 166 -7.08 10.02 22.00
N LYS A 167 -7.43 10.96 22.90
CA LYS A 167 -7.23 12.39 22.62
C LYS A 167 -5.78 12.65 22.24
N PHE A 168 -5.57 13.54 21.28
CA PHE A 168 -4.25 13.86 20.75
C PHE A 168 -3.23 14.19 21.85
N SER A 169 -2.06 13.58 21.76
CA SER A 169 -0.86 13.96 22.50
C SER A 169 0.37 13.70 21.65
N ALA A 170 1.34 14.61 21.66
CA ALA A 170 2.55 14.54 20.83
C ALA A 170 3.32 13.19 20.92
N SER A 171 3.28 12.52 22.08
CA SER A 171 3.92 11.23 22.33
C SER A 171 3.19 10.03 21.74
N LYS A 172 1.91 10.17 21.35
CA LYS A 172 1.11 9.07 20.81
C LYS A 172 1.06 9.15 19.29
N THR A 173 1.44 8.05 18.65
CA THR A 173 1.52 7.95 17.19
C THR A 173 0.39 7.13 16.59
N GLN A 174 -0.52 6.56 17.39
CA GLN A 174 -1.63 5.75 16.90
C GLN A 174 -2.96 6.29 17.44
N TYR A 175 -3.91 6.49 16.52
CA TYR A 175 -5.25 6.99 16.82
C TYR A 175 -6.31 6.19 16.10
N THR A 176 -7.47 6.10 16.71
CA THR A 176 -8.67 5.50 16.12
C THR A 176 -9.79 6.54 16.07
N VAL A 177 -10.55 6.52 14.99
CA VAL A 177 -11.76 7.33 14.80
C VAL A 177 -12.86 6.39 14.33
N ASN A 178 -14.02 6.41 14.99
CA ASN A 178 -15.19 5.69 14.52
C ASN A 178 -16.18 6.71 13.96
N LEU A 179 -16.67 6.46 12.75
CA LEU A 179 -17.57 7.33 12.00
C LEU A 179 -18.83 6.57 11.58
N ASN A 180 -19.89 7.33 11.39
CA ASN A 180 -21.14 6.81 10.85
C ASN A 180 -20.96 6.39 9.39
N GLY A 181 -21.85 5.50 8.95
CA GLY A 181 -21.71 4.85 7.67
C GLY A 181 -21.81 5.77 6.45
N ASP A 182 -22.48 6.91 6.55
CA ASP A 182 -22.72 7.87 5.46
C ASP A 182 -21.49 8.72 5.11
N VAL A 183 -20.42 8.66 5.90
CA VAL A 183 -19.23 9.46 5.70
C VAL A 183 -18.31 8.88 4.62
N SER A 184 -18.10 9.65 3.55
CA SER A 184 -17.23 9.28 2.41
C SER A 184 -15.89 10.03 2.36
N SER A 185 -15.68 11.03 3.23
CA SER A 185 -14.41 11.76 3.30
C SER A 185 -14.17 12.38 4.67
N ILE A 186 -12.92 12.66 5.00
CA ILE A 186 -12.51 13.35 6.23
C ILE A 186 -11.37 14.31 5.93
N LYS A 187 -11.37 15.50 6.53
CA LYS A 187 -10.25 16.44 6.44
C LYS A 187 -9.36 16.29 7.67
N VAL A 188 -8.08 16.06 7.45
CA VAL A 188 -7.04 15.95 8.47
C VAL A 188 -6.24 17.25 8.52
N ASN A 189 -6.16 17.87 9.69
CA ASN A 189 -5.34 19.06 9.92
C ASN A 189 -4.31 18.75 11.01
N ALA A 190 -3.07 19.16 10.79
CA ALA A 190 -1.99 18.96 11.73
C ALA A 190 -1.02 20.15 11.68
N THR A 191 -0.35 20.42 12.78
CA THR A 191 0.64 21.50 12.89
C THR A 191 1.86 20.96 13.62
N ALA A 192 3.06 21.20 13.07
CA ALA A 192 4.29 20.83 13.73
C ALA A 192 4.49 21.61 15.04
N ALA A 193 5.12 20.98 16.03
CA ALA A 193 5.50 21.64 17.27
C ALA A 193 6.72 22.54 17.10
N ASP A 194 7.61 22.19 16.16
CA ASP A 194 8.73 23.03 15.75
C ASP A 194 8.35 23.85 14.52
N SER A 195 8.57 25.17 14.57
CA SER A 195 8.26 26.09 13.47
C SER A 195 9.02 25.81 12.17
N LYS A 196 10.13 25.07 12.24
CA LYS A 196 10.97 24.72 11.08
C LYS A 196 10.75 23.29 10.61
N ALA A 197 9.92 22.52 11.31
CA ALA A 197 9.53 21.19 10.89
C ALA A 197 8.39 21.23 9.85
N VAL A 198 8.37 20.25 8.95
CA VAL A 198 7.39 20.14 7.86
C VAL A 198 6.46 18.96 8.11
N VAL A 199 5.16 19.15 7.88
CA VAL A 199 4.13 18.11 8.04
C VAL A 199 3.60 17.66 6.68
N TYR A 200 3.49 16.35 6.48
CA TYR A 200 2.92 15.71 5.29
C TYR A 200 1.69 14.87 5.67
N GLY A 201 0.86 14.54 4.67
CA GLY A 201 -0.28 13.65 4.86
C GLY A 201 -1.57 14.33 5.34
N THR A 202 -1.59 15.66 5.52
CA THR A 202 -2.80 16.45 5.81
C THR A 202 -3.73 16.59 4.59
N GLY A 203 -4.87 17.26 4.78
CA GLY A 203 -5.87 17.54 3.74
C GLY A 203 -7.06 16.58 3.76
N THR A 204 -7.90 16.66 2.73
CA THR A 204 -9.09 15.82 2.58
C THR A 204 -8.70 14.42 2.10
N LYS A 205 -9.21 13.39 2.76
CA LYS A 205 -9.01 11.97 2.44
C LYS A 205 -10.35 11.32 2.15
N SER A 206 -10.44 10.58 1.05
CA SER A 206 -11.60 9.74 0.75
C SER A 206 -11.63 8.53 1.67
N LEU A 207 -12.83 8.14 2.10
CA LEU A 207 -13.07 7.01 2.98
C LEU A 207 -13.95 5.99 2.29
N LYS A 208 -13.66 4.72 2.55
CA LYS A 208 -14.54 3.58 2.24
C LYS A 208 -15.20 3.07 3.52
N PRO A 209 -16.40 2.46 3.44
CA PRO A 209 -16.95 1.69 4.56
C PRO A 209 -15.91 0.70 5.09
N GLY A 210 -15.84 0.55 6.42
CA GLY A 210 -14.86 -0.27 7.10
C GLY A 210 -13.60 0.48 7.49
N LYS A 211 -12.49 -0.25 7.57
CA LYS A 211 -11.19 0.25 8.03
C LYS A 211 -10.48 1.05 6.95
N ASN A 212 -10.04 2.26 7.30
CA ASN A 212 -9.18 3.14 6.51
C ASN A 212 -7.95 3.51 7.35
N THR A 213 -6.79 3.61 6.71
CA THR A 213 -5.55 4.03 7.38
C THR A 213 -5.05 5.32 6.73
N ILE A 214 -4.80 6.33 7.55
CA ILE A 214 -4.22 7.62 7.13
C ILE A 214 -2.91 7.84 7.88
N SER A 215 -1.82 8.07 7.16
CA SER A 215 -0.51 8.44 7.73
C SER A 215 -0.27 9.94 7.63
N VAL A 216 0.21 10.54 8.72
CA VAL A 216 0.68 11.93 8.82
C VAL A 216 2.12 11.89 9.32
N SER A 217 3.07 12.38 8.52
CA SER A 217 4.50 12.40 8.90
C SER A 217 5.00 13.80 9.17
N VAL A 218 5.93 13.93 10.10
CA VAL A 218 6.63 15.18 10.45
C VAL A 218 8.12 14.98 10.23
N ALA A 219 8.78 15.92 9.58
CA ALA A 219 10.23 15.99 9.44
C ALA A 219 10.76 17.23 10.18
N ALA A 220 11.67 17.05 11.14
CA ALA A 220 12.30 18.12 11.93
C ALA A 220 13.42 18.83 11.16
N GLU A 221 13.97 19.91 11.73
CA GLU A 221 15.05 20.70 11.13
C GLU A 221 16.34 19.88 10.94
N ASP A 222 16.62 18.93 11.85
CA ASP A 222 17.76 18.01 11.77
C ASP A 222 17.50 16.76 10.88
N GLY A 223 16.30 16.63 10.28
CA GLY A 223 15.90 15.48 9.47
C GLY A 223 15.28 14.31 10.24
N SER A 224 15.20 14.38 11.58
CA SER A 224 14.46 13.40 12.38
C SER A 224 13.01 13.34 11.92
N THR A 225 12.45 12.14 11.78
CA THR A 225 11.06 11.96 11.35
C THR A 225 10.20 11.27 12.39
N LYS A 226 8.89 11.55 12.35
CA LYS A 226 7.89 10.87 13.16
C LYS A 226 6.59 10.69 12.38
N GLU A 227 6.03 9.49 12.44
CA GLU A 227 4.76 9.16 11.81
C GLU A 227 3.63 9.05 12.85
N TYR A 228 2.47 9.60 12.50
CA TYR A 228 1.22 9.50 13.22
C TYR A 228 0.18 8.82 12.33
N THR A 229 -0.33 7.67 12.79
CA THR A 229 -1.28 6.83 12.07
C THR A 229 -2.67 6.98 12.65
N ILE A 230 -3.64 7.29 11.78
CA ILE A 230 -5.06 7.38 12.12
C ILE A 230 -5.80 6.24 11.44
N THR A 231 -6.33 5.32 12.25
CA THR A 231 -7.25 4.28 11.80
C THR A 231 -8.68 4.82 11.86
N VAL A 232 -9.31 5.02 10.71
CA VAL A 232 -10.69 5.49 10.61
C VAL A 232 -11.60 4.31 10.27
N ASN A 233 -12.48 3.94 11.19
CA ASN A 233 -13.51 2.92 10.99
C ASN A 233 -14.82 3.59 10.62
N VAL A 234 -15.28 3.39 9.39
CA VAL A 234 -16.60 3.84 8.93
C VAL A 234 -17.57 2.68 9.09
N ASP A 235 -18.71 2.90 9.76
CA ASP A 235 -19.70 1.85 10.01
C ASP A 235 -20.13 1.11 8.72
N GLU A 236 -20.04 -0.22 8.77
CA GLU A 236 -20.34 -1.12 7.64
C GLU A 236 -21.77 -1.62 7.63
N THR A 237 -22.62 -1.19 8.57
CA THR A 237 -24.01 -1.63 8.68
C THR A 237 -24.74 -1.52 7.32
N PRO A 238 -25.28 -2.64 6.79
CA PRO A 238 -25.98 -2.64 5.50
C PRO A 238 -27.12 -1.62 5.43
N LEU A 239 -27.28 -0.99 4.26
CA LEU A 239 -28.35 -0.01 4.00
C LEU A 239 -29.47 -0.55 3.11
N VAL A 240 -29.25 -1.73 2.53
CA VAL A 240 -30.16 -2.43 1.64
C VAL A 240 -30.25 -3.86 2.15
N TYR A 241 -31.46 -4.38 2.20
CA TYR A 241 -31.75 -5.71 2.72
C TYR A 241 -32.65 -6.49 1.78
N VAL A 242 -32.49 -7.80 1.77
CA VAL A 242 -33.34 -8.78 1.09
C VAL A 242 -33.67 -9.91 2.05
N SER A 243 -34.72 -10.68 1.76
CA SER A 243 -35.03 -11.87 2.54
C SER A 243 -34.67 -13.14 1.78
N TYR A 244 -34.13 -14.11 2.51
CA TYR A 244 -33.88 -15.45 2.01
C TYR A 244 -34.21 -16.47 3.09
N ASN A 245 -35.14 -17.39 2.82
CA ASN A 245 -35.58 -18.43 3.77
C ASN A 245 -35.92 -17.91 5.18
N GLY A 246 -36.55 -16.72 5.27
CA GLY A 246 -36.92 -16.08 6.54
C GLY A 246 -35.79 -15.34 7.25
N ALA A 247 -34.55 -15.44 6.76
CA ALA A 247 -33.45 -14.59 7.19
C ALA A 247 -33.54 -13.21 6.52
N LYS A 248 -33.09 -12.18 7.24
CA LYS A 248 -32.92 -10.82 6.73
C LYS A 248 -31.44 -10.61 6.43
N LEU A 249 -31.12 -10.44 5.16
CA LEU A 249 -29.76 -10.40 4.65
C LEU A 249 -29.46 -8.99 4.11
N GLY A 250 -28.41 -8.36 4.62
CA GLY A 250 -27.98 -7.03 4.21
C GLY A 250 -26.87 -7.10 3.17
N PHE A 251 -26.92 -6.21 2.17
CA PHE A 251 -25.81 -6.05 1.23
C PHE A 251 -24.61 -5.41 1.92
N VAL A 252 -23.46 -6.09 1.87
CA VAL A 252 -22.23 -5.52 2.45
C VAL A 252 -21.83 -4.25 1.71
N ARG A 253 -21.28 -3.29 2.45
CA ARG A 253 -20.91 -1.99 1.90
C ARG A 253 -19.50 -1.97 1.30
N SER A 254 -18.67 -2.91 1.69
CA SER A 254 -17.31 -3.10 1.20
C SER A 254 -17.08 -4.56 0.83
N LEU A 255 -16.28 -4.79 -0.22
CA LEU A 255 -15.83 -6.12 -0.67
C LEU A 255 -14.30 -6.23 -0.51
N ASP A 256 -13.69 -5.31 0.24
CA ASP A 256 -12.25 -5.29 0.40
C ASP A 256 -11.80 -6.51 1.21
N GLY A 257 -10.84 -7.26 0.68
CA GLY A 257 -10.41 -8.53 1.24
C GLY A 257 -11.41 -9.68 1.01
N VAL A 258 -12.44 -9.48 0.19
CA VAL A 258 -13.37 -10.55 -0.23
C VAL A 258 -12.98 -11.01 -1.63
N ASP A 259 -12.61 -12.28 -1.75
CA ASP A 259 -12.25 -12.88 -3.05
C ASP A 259 -13.45 -12.95 -4.00
N LYS A 260 -13.20 -12.88 -5.30
CA LYS A 260 -14.26 -13.12 -6.28
C LYS A 260 -14.70 -14.59 -6.24
N PRO A 261 -16.00 -14.91 -6.44
CA PRO A 261 -16.52 -16.27 -6.30
C PRO A 261 -15.85 -17.30 -7.21
N ALA A 262 -15.50 -16.91 -8.44
CA ALA A 262 -14.72 -17.70 -9.38
C ALA A 262 -14.10 -16.78 -10.44
N LYS A 263 -13.14 -17.31 -11.23
CA LYS A 263 -12.44 -16.53 -12.27
C LYS A 263 -13.38 -15.90 -13.30
N SER A 264 -14.48 -16.58 -13.64
CA SER A 264 -15.47 -16.17 -14.65
C SER A 264 -16.44 -15.07 -14.19
N PHE A 265 -16.26 -14.52 -12.99
CA PHE A 265 -17.06 -13.46 -12.41
C PHE A 265 -16.29 -12.15 -12.38
N GLU A 266 -16.92 -11.09 -12.88
CA GLU A 266 -16.38 -9.73 -12.89
C GLU A 266 -17.16 -8.81 -11.95
N ALA A 267 -16.46 -7.90 -11.29
CA ALA A 267 -17.07 -6.96 -10.36
C ALA A 267 -17.97 -5.96 -11.10
N VAL A 268 -19.18 -5.76 -10.60
CA VAL A 268 -20.17 -4.84 -11.16
C VAL A 268 -20.90 -4.10 -10.04
N LYS A 269 -21.57 -3.00 -10.40
CA LYS A 269 -22.58 -2.36 -9.55
C LYS A 269 -23.96 -2.69 -10.09
N ILE A 270 -24.86 -3.10 -9.21
CA ILE A 270 -26.27 -3.32 -9.53
C ILE A 270 -27.14 -2.39 -8.69
N LYS A 271 -28.35 -2.08 -9.17
CA LYS A 271 -29.33 -1.30 -8.42
C LYS A 271 -30.27 -2.24 -7.69
N VAL A 272 -30.43 -2.04 -6.39
CA VAL A 272 -31.40 -2.74 -5.53
C VAL A 272 -32.12 -1.68 -4.70
N ASP A 273 -33.45 -1.63 -4.83
CA ASP A 273 -34.29 -0.59 -4.19
C ASP A 273 -33.78 0.84 -4.41
N GLY A 274 -33.33 1.12 -5.64
CA GLY A 274 -32.79 2.43 -6.04
C GLY A 274 -31.38 2.74 -5.54
N LYS A 275 -30.75 1.87 -4.73
CA LYS A 275 -29.38 2.04 -4.24
C LYS A 275 -28.40 1.18 -5.03
N GLU A 276 -27.22 1.71 -5.31
CA GLU A 276 -26.14 0.93 -5.92
C GLU A 276 -25.45 0.04 -4.89
N VAL A 277 -25.33 -1.25 -5.20
CA VAL A 277 -24.61 -2.24 -4.40
C VAL A 277 -23.59 -2.97 -5.26
N LYS A 278 -22.47 -3.36 -4.64
CA LYS A 278 -21.43 -4.14 -5.32
C LYS A 278 -21.87 -5.60 -5.47
N ALA A 279 -21.60 -6.18 -6.63
CA ALA A 279 -21.90 -7.57 -6.95
C ALA A 279 -20.84 -8.10 -7.92
N TRP A 280 -20.96 -9.37 -8.29
CA TRP A 280 -20.22 -9.94 -9.41
C TRP A 280 -21.17 -10.53 -10.45
N LYS A 281 -20.84 -10.40 -11.73
CA LYS A 281 -21.61 -10.97 -12.84
C LYS A 281 -20.74 -11.87 -13.69
N SER A 282 -21.28 -13.01 -14.10
CA SER A 282 -20.67 -13.89 -15.09
C SER A 282 -21.47 -13.86 -16.37
N ASN A 283 -20.83 -13.42 -17.46
CA ASN A 283 -21.43 -13.43 -18.79
C ASN A 283 -21.58 -14.85 -19.36
N LEU A 284 -20.70 -15.76 -18.93
CA LEU A 284 -20.75 -17.18 -19.32
C LEU A 284 -21.92 -17.88 -18.65
N LEU A 285 -22.05 -17.74 -17.32
CA LEU A 285 -23.09 -18.42 -16.55
C LEU A 285 -24.44 -17.69 -16.57
N LYS A 286 -24.48 -16.45 -17.05
CA LYS A 286 -25.64 -15.55 -16.97
C LYS A 286 -26.17 -15.41 -15.54
N LYS A 287 -25.26 -15.37 -14.56
CA LYS A 287 -25.57 -15.26 -13.13
C LYS A 287 -24.93 -14.04 -12.51
N THR A 288 -25.63 -13.49 -11.51
CA THR A 288 -25.14 -12.44 -10.62
C THR A 288 -24.97 -13.03 -9.23
N VAL A 289 -23.84 -12.75 -8.59
CA VAL A 289 -23.52 -13.16 -7.22
C VAL A 289 -23.32 -11.93 -6.36
N VAL A 290 -23.88 -11.95 -5.15
CA VAL A 290 -23.80 -10.89 -4.15
C VAL A 290 -23.22 -11.45 -2.86
N TYR A 291 -22.55 -10.62 -2.08
CA TYR A 291 -22.06 -10.97 -0.75
C TYR A 291 -22.98 -10.32 0.29
N LEU A 292 -23.68 -11.15 1.07
CA LEU A 292 -24.69 -10.67 2.01
C LEU A 292 -24.32 -11.06 3.42
N GLN A 293 -24.67 -10.20 4.36
CA GLN A 293 -24.50 -10.38 5.79
C GLN A 293 -25.84 -10.68 6.45
N ASP A 294 -25.94 -11.74 7.24
CA ASP A 294 -27.12 -11.98 8.08
C ASP A 294 -27.23 -10.90 9.18
N ASP A 295 -28.42 -10.31 9.32
CA ASP A 295 -28.65 -9.22 10.28
C ASP A 295 -28.53 -9.67 11.73
N LYS A 296 -28.82 -10.95 12.03
CA LYS A 296 -28.77 -11.53 13.39
C LYS A 296 -27.41 -12.13 13.69
N THR A 297 -26.91 -13.03 12.85
CA THR A 297 -25.65 -13.77 13.13
C THR A 297 -24.40 -12.99 12.74
N LYS A 298 -24.55 -11.96 11.89
CA LYS A 298 -23.44 -11.21 11.27
C LYS A 298 -22.54 -12.05 10.36
N GLU A 299 -22.90 -13.30 10.09
CA GLU A 299 -22.21 -14.15 9.13
C GLU A 299 -22.39 -13.62 7.72
N LYS A 300 -21.32 -13.72 6.91
CA LYS A 300 -21.29 -13.22 5.53
C LYS A 300 -21.10 -14.38 4.57
N ASN A 301 -21.94 -14.47 3.54
CA ASN A 301 -21.91 -15.55 2.56
C ASN A 301 -22.18 -15.03 1.14
N TYR A 302 -21.80 -15.82 0.14
CA TYR A 302 -22.13 -15.56 -1.25
C TYR A 302 -23.52 -16.10 -1.59
N TYR A 303 -24.26 -15.35 -2.40
CA TYR A 303 -25.61 -15.72 -2.85
C TYR A 303 -25.77 -15.44 -4.34
N ILE A 304 -26.47 -16.32 -5.05
CA ILE A 304 -26.94 -16.02 -6.40
C ILE A 304 -28.14 -15.09 -6.28
N TYR A 305 -28.09 -13.98 -7.00
CA TYR A 305 -29.08 -12.92 -6.96
C TYR A 305 -29.74 -12.75 -8.32
N ASN A 306 -31.06 -12.67 -8.33
CA ASN A 306 -31.84 -12.34 -9.50
C ASN A 306 -32.08 -10.83 -9.53
N THR A 307 -31.51 -10.15 -10.52
CA THR A 307 -31.61 -8.69 -10.68
C THR A 307 -32.95 -8.23 -11.23
N ASP A 308 -33.72 -9.12 -11.85
CA ASP A 308 -35.01 -8.78 -12.46
C ASP A 308 -36.13 -8.79 -11.42
N THR A 309 -36.07 -9.75 -10.50
CA THR A 309 -37.05 -9.90 -9.40
C THR A 309 -36.59 -9.30 -8.09
N ASN A 310 -35.33 -8.87 -8.00
CA ASN A 310 -34.67 -8.42 -6.76
C ASN A 310 -34.73 -9.44 -5.61
N THR A 311 -34.53 -10.72 -5.93
CA THR A 311 -34.59 -11.82 -4.95
C THR A 311 -33.32 -12.65 -4.92
N VAL A 312 -33.01 -13.20 -3.75
CA VAL A 312 -31.98 -14.22 -3.60
C VAL A 312 -32.49 -15.57 -4.10
N GLU A 313 -31.78 -16.18 -5.04
CA GLU A 313 -32.12 -17.51 -5.58
C GLU A 313 -31.60 -18.63 -4.66
N THR A 314 -30.34 -18.52 -4.25
CA THR A 314 -29.68 -19.54 -3.42
C THR A 314 -28.42 -18.99 -2.75
N MET A 315 -28.08 -19.55 -1.58
CA MET A 315 -26.76 -19.41 -0.99
C MET A 315 -25.75 -20.29 -1.71
N LEU A 316 -24.51 -19.81 -1.92
CA LEU A 316 -23.39 -20.60 -2.42
C LEU A 316 -22.62 -21.17 -1.25
N ARG A 317 -22.64 -22.49 -1.09
CA ARG A 317 -21.85 -23.20 -0.07
C ARG A 317 -20.62 -23.83 -0.73
N PRO A 318 -19.41 -23.29 -0.50
CA PRO A 318 -18.20 -23.92 -1.03
C PRO A 318 -18.03 -25.30 -0.38
N MET A 319 -17.65 -26.28 -1.19
CA MET A 319 -17.42 -27.64 -0.76
C MET A 319 -16.27 -28.23 -1.56
N ALA A 320 -15.34 -28.85 -0.85
CA ALA A 320 -14.33 -29.68 -1.47
C ALA A 320 -14.95 -31.07 -1.73
N LEU A 321 -15.16 -31.39 -3.00
CA LEU A 321 -15.65 -32.71 -3.43
C LEU A 321 -14.64 -33.29 -4.41
N LEU A 322 -14.01 -34.40 -4.02
CA LEU A 322 -13.04 -35.13 -4.85
C LEU A 322 -11.89 -34.25 -5.37
N GLY A 323 -11.38 -33.35 -4.52
CA GLY A 323 -10.29 -32.42 -4.88
C GLY A 323 -10.74 -31.19 -5.69
N ASN A 324 -12.04 -31.07 -6.00
CA ASN A 324 -12.59 -29.92 -6.70
C ASN A 324 -13.35 -29.00 -5.73
N ASN A 325 -13.21 -27.69 -5.93
CA ASN A 325 -14.04 -26.69 -5.26
C ASN A 325 -15.35 -26.56 -6.03
N VAL A 326 -16.43 -27.09 -5.47
CA VAL A 326 -17.78 -26.95 -6.01
C VAL A 326 -18.64 -26.12 -5.08
N PHE A 327 -19.67 -25.49 -5.63
CA PHE A 327 -20.66 -24.77 -4.83
C PHE A 327 -21.95 -25.56 -4.80
N VAL A 328 -22.45 -25.84 -3.60
CA VAL A 328 -23.77 -26.44 -3.41
C VAL A 328 -24.83 -25.35 -3.33
N VAL A 329 -25.82 -25.47 -4.20
CA VAL A 329 -26.99 -24.59 -4.29
C VAL A 329 -28.24 -25.30 -3.82
N ASP A 330 -29.19 -24.53 -3.26
CA ASP A 330 -30.52 -25.03 -2.95
C ASP A 330 -31.30 -25.31 -4.23
N VAL A 331 -32.07 -26.39 -4.23
CA VAL A 331 -32.99 -26.72 -5.33
C VAL A 331 -34.09 -25.64 -5.37
N PRO A 332 -34.36 -24.99 -6.52
CA PRO A 332 -35.45 -24.02 -6.64
C PRO A 332 -36.81 -24.60 -6.19
N LYS A 333 -37.64 -23.82 -5.49
CA LYS A 333 -38.91 -24.33 -4.90
C LYS A 333 -39.84 -24.98 -5.93
N ASN A 334 -39.94 -24.41 -7.13
CA ASN A 334 -40.73 -24.96 -8.23
C ASN A 334 -40.22 -26.31 -8.74
N LEU A 335 -38.95 -26.64 -8.49
CA LEU A 335 -38.34 -27.93 -8.80
C LEU A 335 -38.35 -28.89 -7.61
N GLN A 336 -38.87 -28.47 -6.44
CA GLN A 336 -39.08 -29.31 -5.25
C GLN A 336 -40.44 -30.02 -5.25
N THR A 337 -41.16 -29.99 -6.36
CA THR A 337 -42.43 -30.70 -6.56
C THR A 337 -42.38 -31.40 -7.90
N ARG A 338 -42.33 -32.73 -7.89
CA ARG A 338 -42.46 -33.54 -9.10
C ARG A 338 -43.27 -34.77 -8.75
N GLU A 339 -44.30 -35.02 -9.55
CA GLU A 339 -45.27 -36.08 -9.33
C GLU A 339 -44.58 -37.43 -9.15
N GLY A 340 -45.00 -38.18 -8.13
CA GLY A 340 -44.40 -39.47 -7.77
C GLY A 340 -43.06 -39.42 -7.02
N MET A 341 -42.51 -38.24 -6.69
CA MET A 341 -41.24 -38.12 -5.95
C MET A 341 -41.39 -37.47 -4.57
N ASN A 342 -40.73 -38.07 -3.56
CA ASN A 342 -40.62 -37.50 -2.21
C ASN A 342 -39.25 -36.81 -2.05
N PHE A 343 -39.25 -35.50 -1.80
CA PHE A 343 -38.02 -34.77 -1.52
C PHE A 343 -37.61 -34.97 -0.05
N THR A 344 -36.39 -35.45 0.17
CA THR A 344 -35.83 -35.65 1.52
C THR A 344 -34.56 -34.82 1.75
N THR A 345 -34.19 -34.66 3.02
CA THR A 345 -32.95 -33.99 3.42
C THR A 345 -31.88 -35.03 3.71
N VAL A 346 -30.72 -34.92 3.07
CA VAL A 346 -29.58 -35.83 3.24
C VAL A 346 -28.48 -35.08 4.00
N LYS A 347 -28.18 -35.55 5.21
CA LYS A 347 -26.98 -35.06 5.93
C LYS A 347 -25.75 -35.63 5.23
N ILE A 348 -24.82 -34.76 4.86
CA ILE A 348 -23.48 -35.16 4.43
C ILE A 348 -22.55 -34.79 5.57
N ASP A 349 -22.12 -35.79 6.35
CA ASP A 349 -21.04 -35.61 7.32
C ASP A 349 -19.72 -35.81 6.59
N THR A 350 -19.03 -34.73 6.27
CA THR A 350 -17.63 -34.77 5.85
C THR A 350 -16.76 -34.07 6.88
N MET A 351 -15.79 -34.85 7.38
CA MET A 351 -14.83 -34.64 8.46
C MET A 351 -14.30 -33.20 8.66
N ASN A 352 -14.15 -32.83 9.94
CA ASN A 352 -13.31 -31.76 10.48
C ASN A 352 -13.16 -30.49 9.62
N SER A 353 -14.24 -29.73 9.51
CA SER A 353 -14.13 -28.27 9.40
C SER A 353 -14.94 -27.65 10.53
N THR A 354 -14.45 -26.57 11.11
CA THR A 354 -15.06 -25.80 12.22
C THR A 354 -16.46 -25.23 11.90
N ALA A 355 -17.00 -25.46 10.71
CA ALA A 355 -18.39 -25.19 10.37
C ALA A 355 -19.24 -26.41 10.71
N GLY A 356 -20.17 -26.25 11.64
CA GLY A 356 -21.08 -27.29 12.13
C GLY A 356 -21.91 -28.00 11.05
N PRO A 357 -22.73 -28.99 11.45
CA PRO A 357 -23.35 -29.95 10.52
C PRO A 357 -24.20 -29.24 9.46
N SER A 358 -23.74 -29.31 8.21
CA SER A 358 -24.43 -28.76 7.06
C SER A 358 -25.53 -29.73 6.60
N ARG A 359 -26.79 -29.29 6.67
CA ARG A 359 -27.92 -30.03 6.10
C ARG A 359 -27.97 -29.79 4.60
N ILE A 360 -27.83 -30.85 3.79
CA ILE A 360 -27.96 -30.78 2.33
C ILE A 360 -29.25 -31.52 1.94
N ARG A 361 -29.87 -31.16 0.81
CA ARG A 361 -30.94 -31.94 0.21
C ARG A 361 -30.37 -32.60 -1.04
N LEU A 362 -30.12 -33.91 -1.00
CA LEU A 362 -29.71 -34.70 -2.15
C LEU A 362 -30.86 -35.58 -2.64
N LEU A 363 -30.92 -35.74 -3.94
CA LEU A 363 -31.86 -36.61 -4.66
C LEU A 363 -31.40 -38.07 -4.51
N ARG A 364 -32.20 -38.95 -3.91
CA ARG A 364 -32.00 -40.40 -4.01
C ARG A 364 -33.03 -40.96 -4.98
N ILE A 365 -32.56 -41.45 -6.13
CA ILE A 365 -33.37 -42.23 -7.05
C ILE A 365 -33.41 -43.65 -6.48
N THR A 366 -34.57 -44.09 -6.01
CA THR A 366 -34.82 -45.52 -5.80
C THR A 366 -35.46 -46.00 -7.11
N LEU A 367 -34.73 -46.82 -7.86
CA LEU A 367 -35.26 -47.56 -9.02
C LEU A 367 -36.15 -48.70 -8.53
#